data_AF-M2AES2-F1
#
_entry.id   AF-M2AES2-F1
#
_cell.length_a   1.000
_cell.length_b   1.000
_cell.length_c   1.000
_cell.angle_alpha   90.00
_cell.angle_beta   90.00
_cell.angle_gamma   90.00
#
_symmetry.space_group_name_H-M   'P 1'
#
loop_
_entity.id
_entity.type
_entity.pdbx_description
1 polymer ?
#
loop_
_entity_poly.entity_id
_entity_poly.type
_entity_poly.pdbx_seq_one_letter_code
_entity_poly.pdbx_strand_id
1 'polypeptide(L)'
;MSTSSTISSESQTSPRFSYALASVGDIQVGAVHRSPGGRISLRELEIDGQPVVATRRFWRSFFTRFGIAENVFRYFRPDEVFSRIQSQRDDVTFRYCIARSPSSSSKRSDQLLAVTNPNRPIIRYDDIRSLLDGNGGDDIRYHNGVVTSTHAPRGGSRQFAIGGDQFRDRFCLETPVDGYGHPRLFLSMLRLVCSNGMIGHAKAFRSDVPVGKNMEHCIVRAIESFDNGDGYAALRQRFESSQTSWASVHECLRLNELLESLRRDKQLTQDGLIGRFRSLAGDLNELYGLANLDALSDKRRRILPSKARVYDLINYASEVATHHSHADGANRIQAWLGSLVSEEYDLEGTANSGGDFDAFFVPSDDGLPAQSRN
;
A
#
# COMPACT_ATOMS: atom_id res chain seq x y z
N MET A 1 -29.80 -19.84 23.24
CA MET A 1 -29.26 -20.91 22.38
C MET A 1 -28.26 -20.26 21.43
N SER A 2 -26.99 -20.38 21.77
CA SER A 2 -25.88 -19.68 21.12
C SER A 2 -25.41 -20.50 19.93
N THR A 3 -25.56 -19.97 18.72
CA THR A 3 -24.94 -20.53 17.52
C THR A 3 -23.53 -19.97 17.39
N SER A 4 -22.57 -20.70 17.96
CA SER A 4 -21.15 -20.55 17.63
C SER A 4 -20.93 -20.98 16.19
N SER A 5 -20.72 -20.01 15.30
CA SER A 5 -20.23 -20.25 13.95
C SER A 5 -18.73 -20.54 14.02
N THR A 6 -18.40 -21.83 14.07
CA THR A 6 -17.03 -22.36 13.94
C THR A 6 -16.51 -21.99 12.56
N ILE A 7 -15.60 -21.01 12.49
CA ILE A 7 -14.85 -20.72 11.28
C ILE A 7 -13.88 -21.89 11.08
N SER A 8 -14.12 -22.66 10.03
CA SER A 8 -13.29 -23.74 9.55
C SER A 8 -11.84 -23.27 9.39
N SER A 9 -10.94 -23.79 10.20
CA SER A 9 -9.50 -23.59 10.04
C SER A 9 -9.03 -24.36 8.79
N GLU A 10 -9.12 -23.75 7.62
CA GLU A 10 -8.30 -24.18 6.49
C GLU A 10 -6.83 -24.07 6.92
N SER A 11 -6.12 -25.19 6.92
CA SER A 11 -4.69 -25.23 7.19
C SER A 11 -3.96 -24.41 6.12
N GLN A 12 -3.70 -23.13 6.40
CA GLN A 12 -2.84 -22.29 5.57
C GLN A 12 -1.44 -22.91 5.58
N THR A 13 -1.09 -23.63 4.51
CA THR A 13 0.28 -24.05 4.27
C THR A 13 1.16 -22.79 4.17
N SER A 14 2.03 -22.59 5.15
CA SER A 14 2.99 -21.48 5.17
C SER A 14 3.77 -21.42 3.85
N PRO A 15 3.99 -20.22 3.29
CA PRO A 15 4.80 -20.06 2.09
C PRO A 15 6.22 -20.60 2.36
N ARG A 16 6.75 -21.37 1.41
CA ARG A 16 8.12 -21.89 1.47
C ARG A 16 9.04 -21.00 0.63
N PHE A 17 10.26 -20.78 1.09
CA PHE A 17 11.22 -19.92 0.41
C PHE A 17 12.52 -20.66 0.13
N SER A 18 13.11 -20.41 -1.04
CA SER A 18 14.47 -20.85 -1.35
C SER A 18 15.35 -19.66 -1.71
N TYR A 19 16.56 -19.66 -1.17
CA TYR A 19 17.57 -18.63 -1.36
C TYR A 19 18.79 -19.23 -2.03
N ALA A 20 19.28 -18.59 -3.07
CA ALA A 20 20.45 -19.06 -3.80
C ALA A 20 21.22 -17.88 -4.42
N LEU A 21 22.39 -18.19 -4.96
CA LEU A 21 23.21 -17.25 -5.71
C LEU A 21 23.11 -17.57 -7.20
N ALA A 22 23.14 -16.53 -8.03
CA ALA A 22 23.22 -16.63 -9.48
C ALA A 22 24.00 -15.44 -10.04
N SER A 23 24.47 -15.58 -11.26
CA SER A 23 24.99 -14.52 -12.12
C SER A 23 23.90 -14.05 -13.09
N VAL A 24 24.08 -12.86 -13.67
CA VAL A 24 23.13 -12.30 -14.65
C VAL A 24 22.94 -13.21 -15.87
N GLY A 25 23.97 -13.96 -16.28
CA GLY A 25 23.87 -14.89 -17.42
C GLY A 25 23.16 -16.20 -17.10
N ASP A 26 22.89 -16.48 -15.82
CA ASP A 26 22.08 -17.64 -15.43
C ASP A 26 20.58 -17.37 -15.61
N ILE A 27 20.20 -16.12 -15.92
CA ILE A 27 18.81 -15.72 -16.18
C ILE A 27 18.50 -15.94 -17.67
N GLN A 28 17.51 -16.78 -17.93
CA GLN A 28 16.92 -16.92 -19.26
C GLN A 28 15.50 -16.37 -19.27
N VAL A 29 15.11 -15.74 -20.37
CA VAL A 29 13.75 -15.23 -20.57
C VAL A 29 12.98 -16.22 -21.44
N GLY A 30 11.92 -16.81 -20.89
CA GLY A 30 11.06 -17.74 -21.62
C GLY A 30 10.16 -17.02 -22.64
N ALA A 31 9.48 -15.95 -22.21
CA ALA A 31 8.56 -15.21 -23.06
C ALA A 31 8.66 -13.68 -22.88
N VAL A 32 8.58 -12.97 -24.01
CA VAL A 32 8.53 -11.51 -24.06
C VAL A 32 7.13 -11.08 -24.48
N HIS A 33 6.35 -10.54 -23.53
CA HIS A 33 5.02 -10.03 -23.85
C HIS A 33 5.08 -8.53 -24.14
N ARG A 34 4.43 -8.10 -25.22
CA ARG A 34 4.29 -6.69 -25.60
C ARG A 34 2.82 -6.30 -25.49
N SER A 35 2.53 -5.25 -24.72
CA SER A 35 1.19 -4.66 -24.71
C SER A 35 0.96 -3.86 -26.00
N PRO A 36 -0.32 -3.60 -26.38
CA PRO A 36 -0.65 -2.73 -27.51
C PRO A 36 -0.01 -1.33 -27.45
N GLY A 37 0.24 -0.82 -26.23
CA GLY A 37 0.94 0.46 -25.99
C GLY A 37 2.47 0.36 -25.95
N GLY A 38 3.05 -0.74 -26.43
CA GLY A 38 4.51 -0.93 -26.49
C GLY A 38 5.19 -1.22 -25.15
N ARG A 39 4.43 -1.51 -24.08
CA ARG A 39 5.01 -1.89 -22.78
C ARG A 39 5.46 -3.35 -22.86
N ILE A 40 6.72 -3.59 -22.48
CA ILE A 40 7.28 -4.94 -22.42
C ILE A 40 7.11 -5.52 -21.02
N SER A 41 6.71 -6.78 -20.94
CA SER A 41 6.64 -7.55 -19.69
C SER A 41 7.44 -8.84 -19.86
N LEU A 42 8.44 -9.01 -19.01
CA LEU A 42 9.28 -10.20 -18.93
C LEU A 42 8.89 -10.96 -17.66
N ARG A 43 7.89 -11.83 -17.74
CA ARG A 43 7.38 -12.54 -16.54
C ARG A 43 7.92 -13.94 -16.42
N GLU A 44 7.96 -14.67 -17.52
CA GLU A 44 8.40 -16.06 -17.54
C GLU A 44 9.92 -16.08 -17.67
N LEU A 45 10.60 -16.47 -16.59
CA LEU A 45 12.04 -16.60 -16.53
C LEU A 45 12.43 -18.03 -16.18
N GLU A 46 13.66 -18.38 -16.48
CA GLU A 46 14.33 -19.55 -15.93
C GLU A 46 15.60 -19.09 -15.21
N ILE A 47 15.84 -19.65 -14.04
CA ILE A 47 17.06 -19.41 -13.26
C ILE A 47 17.49 -20.72 -12.62
N ASP A 48 18.76 -21.09 -12.79
CA ASP A 48 19.31 -22.36 -12.29
C ASP A 48 18.49 -23.59 -12.74
N GLY A 49 18.07 -23.60 -14.01
CA GLY A 49 17.25 -24.68 -14.59
C GLY A 49 15.80 -24.72 -14.11
N GLN A 50 15.35 -23.74 -13.32
CA GLN A 50 14.02 -23.72 -12.74
C GLN A 50 13.13 -22.64 -13.38
N PRO A 51 11.97 -23.01 -13.95
CA PRO A 51 11.02 -22.04 -14.47
C PRO A 51 10.34 -21.29 -13.32
N VAL A 52 10.35 -19.96 -13.39
CA VAL A 52 9.81 -19.06 -12.37
C VAL A 52 9.08 -17.89 -13.01
N VAL A 53 8.17 -17.28 -12.23
CA VAL A 53 7.52 -16.03 -12.61
C VAL A 53 8.15 -14.86 -11.87
N ALA A 54 8.77 -13.96 -12.62
CA ALA A 54 9.34 -12.72 -12.13
C ALA A 54 8.26 -11.77 -11.63
N THR A 55 8.37 -11.40 -10.36
CA THR A 55 7.53 -10.38 -9.77
C THR A 55 7.97 -8.97 -10.19
N ARG A 56 7.10 -7.97 -9.99
CA ARG A 56 7.49 -6.56 -10.16
C ARG A 56 8.62 -6.16 -9.20
N ARG A 57 8.65 -6.77 -8.01
CA ARG A 57 9.68 -6.57 -7.00
C ARG A 57 11.03 -7.06 -7.50
N PHE A 58 11.07 -8.15 -8.25
CA PHE A 58 12.28 -8.69 -8.84
C PHE A 58 12.89 -7.68 -9.80
N TRP A 59 12.11 -7.23 -10.79
CA TRP A 59 12.59 -6.26 -11.77
C TRP A 59 13.04 -4.96 -11.13
N ARG A 60 12.29 -4.43 -10.15
CA ARG A 60 12.68 -3.22 -9.43
C ARG A 60 14.03 -3.39 -8.72
N SER A 61 14.23 -4.52 -8.05
CA SER A 61 15.48 -4.83 -7.36
C SER A 61 16.65 -5.06 -8.33
N PHE A 62 16.39 -5.71 -9.47
CA PHE A 62 17.36 -5.94 -10.53
C PHE A 62 17.84 -4.64 -11.16
N PHE A 63 16.91 -3.76 -11.54
CA PHE A 63 17.21 -2.44 -12.07
C PHE A 63 18.00 -1.58 -11.07
N THR A 64 17.63 -1.64 -9.78
CA THR A 64 18.36 -0.92 -8.72
C THR A 64 19.79 -1.46 -8.59
N ARG A 65 19.97 -2.78 -8.56
CA ARG A 65 21.27 -3.45 -8.39
C ARG A 65 22.20 -3.17 -9.57
N PHE A 66 21.67 -3.24 -10.78
CA PHE A 66 22.46 -3.11 -12.01
C PHE A 66 22.47 -1.70 -12.59
N GLY A 67 21.78 -0.74 -11.97
CA GLY A 67 21.79 0.67 -12.38
C GLY A 67 21.23 0.88 -13.80
N ILE A 68 20.25 0.08 -14.20
CA ILE A 68 19.63 0.16 -15.53
C ILE A 68 18.16 0.54 -15.40
N ALA A 69 17.60 1.19 -16.42
CA ALA A 69 16.19 1.56 -16.45
C ALA A 69 15.33 0.48 -17.14
N GLU A 70 14.06 0.34 -16.71
CA GLU A 70 13.11 -0.66 -17.26
C GLU A 70 12.89 -0.51 -18.78
N ASN A 71 13.01 0.71 -19.30
CA ASN A 71 12.83 1.01 -20.71
C ASN A 71 13.95 0.44 -21.61
N VAL A 72 15.06 -0.05 -21.07
CA VAL A 72 16.16 -0.64 -21.84
C VAL A 72 15.67 -1.77 -22.76
N PHE A 73 14.73 -2.58 -22.26
CA PHE A 73 14.18 -3.71 -23.02
C PHE A 73 13.30 -3.29 -24.19
N ARG A 74 12.90 -2.00 -24.29
CA ARG A 74 12.21 -1.48 -25.49
C ARG A 74 13.12 -1.45 -26.71
N TYR A 75 14.42 -1.31 -26.47
CA TYR A 75 15.42 -1.11 -27.53
C TYR A 75 16.27 -2.35 -27.75
N PHE A 76 16.56 -3.10 -26.69
CA PHE A 76 17.48 -4.23 -26.73
C PHE A 76 16.77 -5.52 -26.29
N ARG A 77 17.19 -6.64 -26.87
CA ARG A 77 16.68 -7.95 -26.46
C ARG A 77 17.20 -8.31 -25.06
N PRO A 78 16.47 -9.12 -24.27
CA PRO A 78 16.92 -9.45 -22.92
C PRO A 78 18.30 -10.13 -22.86
N ASP A 79 18.58 -11.04 -23.78
CA ASP A 79 19.87 -11.70 -23.94
C ASP A 79 21.01 -10.70 -24.15
N GLU A 80 20.81 -9.72 -25.03
CA GLU A 80 21.78 -8.66 -25.27
C GLU A 80 22.03 -7.81 -24.01
N VAL A 81 20.97 -7.43 -23.29
CA VAL A 81 21.08 -6.63 -22.06
C VAL A 81 21.87 -7.41 -21.00
N PHE A 82 21.56 -8.69 -20.81
CA PHE A 82 22.24 -9.54 -19.83
C PHE A 82 23.71 -9.78 -20.17
N SER A 83 24.03 -10.09 -21.43
CA SER A 83 25.41 -10.23 -21.88
C SER A 83 26.20 -8.92 -21.74
N ARG A 84 25.58 -7.77 -22.02
CA ARG A 84 26.23 -6.47 -21.80
C ARG A 84 26.53 -6.24 -20.32
N ILE A 85 25.58 -6.50 -19.42
CA ILE A 85 25.82 -6.38 -17.96
C ILE A 85 26.99 -7.27 -17.54
N GLN A 86 27.04 -8.52 -18.02
CA GLN A 86 28.15 -9.43 -17.74
C GLN A 86 29.50 -8.92 -18.23
N SER A 87 29.55 -8.33 -19.43
CA SER A 87 30.81 -7.83 -20.01
C SER A 87 31.32 -6.53 -19.39
N GLN A 88 30.43 -5.72 -18.81
CA GLN A 88 30.74 -4.36 -18.34
C GLN A 88 30.96 -4.27 -16.83
N ARG A 89 30.69 -5.34 -16.08
CA ARG A 89 30.77 -5.35 -14.62
C ARG A 89 31.45 -6.60 -14.11
N ASP A 90 32.34 -6.43 -13.15
CA ASP A 90 32.98 -7.56 -12.45
C ASP A 90 32.04 -8.19 -11.41
N ASP A 91 31.16 -7.39 -10.82
CA ASP A 91 30.23 -7.80 -9.77
C ASP A 91 28.82 -8.06 -10.33
N VAL A 92 28.69 -9.21 -10.99
CA VAL A 92 27.45 -9.66 -11.68
C VAL A 92 26.69 -10.72 -10.89
N THR A 93 27.25 -11.18 -9.78
CA THR A 93 26.61 -12.15 -8.88
C THR A 93 25.59 -11.46 -7.99
N PHE A 94 24.47 -12.13 -7.76
CA PHE A 94 23.42 -11.68 -6.86
C PHE A 94 22.83 -12.86 -6.08
N ARG A 95 22.32 -12.57 -4.90
CA ARG A 95 21.42 -13.47 -4.19
C ARG A 95 20.01 -13.26 -4.72
N TYR A 96 19.27 -14.34 -4.93
CA TYR A 96 17.85 -14.29 -5.24
C TYR A 96 17.01 -15.09 -4.24
N CYS A 97 15.71 -14.79 -4.19
CA CYS A 97 14.72 -15.49 -3.38
C CYS A 97 13.54 -15.93 -4.23
N ILE A 98 13.13 -17.19 -4.10
CA ILE A 98 11.94 -17.75 -4.73
C ILE A 98 10.92 -18.08 -3.64
N ALA A 99 9.70 -17.55 -3.76
CA ALA A 99 8.55 -18.04 -3.03
C ALA A 99 7.93 -19.22 -3.77
N ARG A 100 7.90 -20.38 -3.11
CA ARG A 100 7.39 -21.64 -3.64
C ARG A 100 5.89 -21.72 -3.44
N SER A 101 5.19 -22.11 -4.50
CA SER A 101 3.76 -22.35 -4.41
C SER A 101 3.47 -23.64 -3.61
N PRO A 102 2.52 -23.64 -2.67
CA PRO A 102 2.22 -24.83 -1.85
C PRO A 102 1.55 -25.99 -2.61
N SER A 103 1.27 -25.85 -3.90
CA SER A 103 0.54 -26.86 -4.69
C SER A 103 1.25 -27.18 -6.00
N SER A 104 1.51 -28.47 -6.24
CA SER A 104 1.93 -29.04 -7.53
C SER A 104 0.83 -29.03 -8.60
N SER A 105 -0.39 -28.56 -8.28
CA SER A 105 -1.45 -28.40 -9.27
C SER A 105 -1.20 -27.15 -10.14
N SER A 106 -1.05 -27.43 -11.43
CA SER A 106 -0.80 -26.66 -12.67
C SER A 106 -1.13 -25.16 -12.82
N LYS A 107 -1.47 -24.38 -11.79
CA LYS A 107 -1.85 -22.96 -11.94
C LYS A 107 -1.06 -21.93 -11.14
N ARG A 108 -0.19 -22.31 -10.20
CA ARG A 108 0.66 -21.35 -9.49
C ARG A 108 2.13 -21.71 -9.66
N SER A 109 2.79 -20.96 -10.53
CA SER A 109 4.24 -20.97 -10.71
C SER A 109 4.95 -20.38 -9.50
N ASP A 110 6.14 -20.90 -9.21
CA ASP A 110 7.05 -20.32 -8.23
C ASP A 110 7.39 -18.86 -8.60
N GLN A 111 7.45 -17.99 -7.59
CA GLN A 111 7.61 -16.56 -7.78
C GLN A 111 9.03 -16.12 -7.45
N LEU A 112 9.72 -15.53 -8.43
CA LEU A 112 11.01 -14.90 -8.23
C LEU A 112 10.81 -13.50 -7.64
N LEU A 113 11.28 -13.29 -6.41
CA LEU A 113 10.93 -12.14 -5.58
C LEU A 113 11.86 -10.95 -5.76
N ALA A 114 13.13 -11.08 -5.39
CA ALA A 114 14.08 -9.97 -5.48
C ALA A 114 15.51 -10.47 -5.67
N VAL A 115 16.37 -9.58 -6.15
CA VAL A 115 17.82 -9.76 -6.21
C VAL A 115 18.53 -8.77 -5.31
N THR A 116 19.57 -9.23 -4.64
CA THR A 116 20.36 -8.44 -3.68
C THR A 116 21.85 -8.76 -3.77
N ASN A 117 22.68 -7.88 -3.19
CA ASN A 117 24.10 -8.17 -3.05
C ASN A 117 24.28 -9.43 -2.15
N PRO A 118 25.12 -10.42 -2.53
CA PRO A 118 25.36 -11.62 -1.73
C PRO A 118 25.81 -11.33 -0.29
N ASN A 119 26.49 -10.21 -0.05
CA ASN A 119 26.99 -9.84 1.27
C ASN A 119 25.96 -9.10 2.13
N ARG A 120 24.79 -8.75 1.58
CA ARG A 120 23.74 -8.07 2.33
C ARG A 120 23.11 -9.05 3.33
N PRO A 121 22.90 -8.67 4.61
CA PRO A 121 22.21 -9.53 5.56
C PRO A 121 20.76 -9.77 5.15
N ILE A 122 20.26 -10.98 5.42
CA ILE A 122 18.86 -11.38 5.20
C ILE A 122 18.33 -12.07 6.47
N ILE A 123 17.02 -11.98 6.70
CA ILE A 123 16.31 -12.72 7.73
C ILE A 123 15.37 -13.66 7.00
N ARG A 124 15.39 -14.94 7.36
CA ARG A 124 14.54 -15.93 6.68
C ARG A 124 13.11 -15.79 7.17
N TYR A 125 12.18 -16.24 6.35
CA TYR A 125 10.76 -16.17 6.65
C TYR A 125 10.38 -16.82 7.99
N ASP A 126 10.87 -18.02 8.27
CA ASP A 126 10.52 -18.75 9.50
C ASP A 126 11.12 -18.05 10.74
N ASP A 127 12.33 -17.50 10.62
CA ASP A 127 13.01 -16.77 11.69
C ASP A 127 12.24 -15.49 12.02
N ILE A 128 11.85 -14.69 11.01
CA ILE A 128 11.05 -13.49 11.25
C ILE A 128 9.65 -13.84 11.79
N ARG A 129 9.01 -14.91 11.30
CA ARG A 129 7.69 -15.33 11.79
C ARG A 129 7.75 -15.65 13.29
N SER A 130 8.73 -16.46 13.68
CA SER A 130 8.98 -16.85 15.07
C SER A 130 9.31 -15.66 15.95
N LEU A 131 10.15 -14.73 15.45
CA LEU A 131 10.50 -13.50 16.14
C LEU A 131 9.26 -12.64 16.39
N LEU A 132 8.40 -12.45 15.38
CA LEU A 132 7.20 -11.63 15.51
C LEU A 132 6.20 -12.25 16.48
N ASP A 133 5.96 -13.57 16.41
CA ASP A 133 5.09 -14.28 17.36
C ASP A 133 5.62 -14.17 18.80
N GLY A 134 6.93 -14.27 19.00
CA GLY A 134 7.57 -14.15 20.31
C GLY A 134 7.60 -12.74 20.90
N ASN A 135 7.35 -11.70 20.08
CA ASN A 135 7.45 -10.29 20.48
C ASN A 135 6.11 -9.55 20.38
N GLY A 136 4.99 -10.25 20.53
CA GLY A 136 3.66 -9.64 20.61
C GLY A 136 3.13 -9.11 19.27
N GLY A 137 3.60 -9.66 18.15
CA GLY A 137 3.09 -9.34 16.84
C GLY A 137 1.70 -9.93 16.60
N ASP A 138 0.77 -9.07 16.23
CA ASP A 138 -0.57 -9.42 15.79
C ASP A 138 -0.68 -9.32 14.26
N ASP A 139 -1.70 -9.96 13.69
CA ASP A 139 -2.07 -9.84 12.28
C ASP A 139 -0.89 -10.05 11.30
N ILE A 140 -0.11 -11.09 11.56
CA ILE A 140 1.12 -11.36 10.83
C ILE A 140 0.79 -11.94 9.45
N ARG A 141 1.11 -11.19 8.40
CA ARG A 141 0.76 -11.49 7.01
C ARG A 141 2.01 -11.51 6.13
N TYR A 142 1.96 -12.29 5.05
CA TYR A 142 2.97 -12.29 4.01
C TYR A 142 2.39 -11.82 2.69
N HIS A 143 3.12 -10.92 2.00
CA HIS A 143 2.82 -10.56 0.63
C HIS A 143 4.08 -10.12 -0.13
N ASN A 144 4.31 -10.72 -1.31
CA ASN A 144 5.30 -10.27 -2.29
C ASN A 144 6.69 -9.94 -1.69
N GLY A 145 7.25 -10.89 -0.93
CA GLY A 145 8.58 -10.78 -0.34
C GLY A 145 8.68 -9.95 0.95
N VAL A 146 7.56 -9.51 1.51
CA VAL A 146 7.49 -8.75 2.76
C VAL A 146 6.59 -9.46 3.75
N VAL A 147 7.05 -9.57 5.00
CA VAL A 147 6.24 -9.97 6.15
C VAL A 147 5.82 -8.71 6.89
N THR A 148 4.55 -8.60 7.19
CA THR A 148 3.93 -7.47 7.87
C THR A 148 3.34 -7.92 9.19
N SER A 149 3.41 -7.09 10.23
CA SER A 149 2.85 -7.38 11.56
C SER A 149 2.44 -6.10 12.26
N THR A 150 1.45 -6.20 13.13
CA THR A 150 0.91 -5.08 13.92
C THR A 150 1.30 -5.24 15.38
N HIS A 151 1.68 -4.13 16.03
CA HIS A 151 2.21 -4.11 17.39
C HIS A 151 1.65 -2.94 18.20
N ALA A 152 1.69 -3.07 19.52
CA ALA A 152 1.41 -1.96 20.43
C ALA A 152 2.70 -1.16 20.72
N PRO A 153 2.66 0.19 20.72
CA PRO A 153 3.81 1.02 21.08
C PRO A 153 4.30 0.75 22.51
N ARG A 154 5.59 1.00 22.78
CA ARG A 154 6.18 0.81 24.12
C ARG A 154 5.47 1.62 25.20
N GLY A 155 5.08 2.87 24.90
CA GLY A 155 4.31 3.74 25.80
C GLY A 155 2.87 3.27 26.06
N GLY A 156 2.50 2.09 25.54
CA GLY A 156 1.15 1.55 25.61
C GLY A 156 0.29 2.01 24.45
N SER A 157 -0.80 1.27 24.22
CA SER A 157 -1.80 1.65 23.24
C SER A 157 -2.81 2.61 23.85
N ARG A 158 -2.64 3.89 23.59
CA ARG A 158 -3.58 4.91 24.05
C ARG A 158 -4.87 4.77 23.26
N GLN A 159 -5.99 4.85 23.98
CA GLN A 159 -7.32 4.85 23.39
C GLN A 159 -7.87 6.28 23.38
N PHE A 160 -8.50 6.67 22.27
CA PHE A 160 -9.07 8.00 22.08
C PHE A 160 -10.27 7.94 21.14
N ALA A 161 -11.03 9.03 21.07
CA ALA A 161 -12.22 9.13 20.25
C ALA A 161 -12.09 10.24 19.20
N ILE A 162 -12.55 9.99 17.98
CA ILE A 162 -12.66 10.95 16.89
C ILE A 162 -14.02 10.71 16.24
N GLY A 163 -14.88 11.72 16.15
CA GLY A 163 -16.18 11.60 15.46
C GLY A 163 -17.12 10.52 15.98
N GLY A 164 -17.04 10.20 17.28
CA GLY A 164 -17.80 9.12 17.92
C GLY A 164 -17.16 7.74 17.78
N ASP A 165 -16.17 7.57 16.91
CA ASP A 165 -15.41 6.34 16.75
C ASP A 165 -14.27 6.25 17.78
N GLN A 166 -14.01 5.04 18.27
CA GLN A 166 -12.90 4.76 19.18
C GLN A 166 -11.69 4.24 18.41
N PHE A 167 -10.52 4.79 18.71
CA PHE A 167 -9.24 4.45 18.08
C PHE A 167 -8.21 4.01 19.12
N ARG A 168 -7.22 3.26 18.66
CA ARG A 168 -6.05 2.84 19.42
C ARG A 168 -4.76 3.02 18.64
N ASP A 169 -3.73 3.53 19.31
CA ASP A 169 -2.39 3.61 18.74
C ASP A 169 -1.84 2.20 18.47
N ARG A 170 -1.28 2.02 17.28
CA ARG A 170 -0.61 0.81 16.80
C ARG A 170 0.57 1.19 15.92
N PHE A 171 1.49 0.28 15.70
CA PHE A 171 2.45 0.42 14.62
C PHE A 171 2.54 -0.87 13.81
N CYS A 172 2.90 -0.70 12.55
CA CYS A 172 3.07 -1.79 11.60
C CYS A 172 4.55 -1.96 11.30
N LEU A 173 5.08 -3.17 11.50
CA LEU A 173 6.42 -3.56 11.08
C LEU A 173 6.34 -4.32 9.74
N GLU A 174 7.00 -3.77 8.72
CA GLU A 174 7.29 -4.46 7.47
C GLU A 174 8.73 -4.97 7.47
N THR A 175 8.93 -6.26 7.22
CA THR A 175 10.26 -6.88 7.14
C THR A 175 10.42 -7.64 5.82
N PRO A 176 11.30 -7.18 4.92
CA PRO A 176 11.67 -7.92 3.71
C PRO A 176 12.36 -9.25 4.04
N VAL A 177 11.85 -10.35 3.48
CA VAL A 177 12.46 -11.69 3.65
C VAL A 177 13.42 -12.06 2.52
N ASP A 178 13.51 -11.25 1.48
CA ASP A 178 14.36 -11.45 0.30
C ASP A 178 15.60 -10.53 0.28
N GLY A 179 15.79 -9.75 1.35
CA GLY A 179 16.89 -8.80 1.51
C GLY A 179 16.72 -7.48 0.75
N TYR A 180 15.66 -7.31 -0.04
CA TYR A 180 15.48 -6.10 -0.84
C TYR A 180 14.75 -5.01 -0.03
N GLY A 181 15.50 -3.97 0.36
CA GLY A 181 15.01 -2.92 1.25
C GLY A 181 15.44 -3.14 2.70
N HIS A 182 14.89 -2.33 3.59
CA HIS A 182 15.15 -2.38 5.03
C HIS A 182 13.84 -2.65 5.76
N PRO A 183 13.87 -3.27 6.95
CA PRO A 183 12.70 -3.31 7.80
C PRO A 183 12.26 -1.89 8.15
N ARG A 184 10.95 -1.70 8.26
CA ARG A 184 10.31 -0.38 8.39
C ARG A 184 9.20 -0.45 9.41
N LEU A 185 9.11 0.58 10.22
CA LEU A 185 8.02 0.82 11.14
C LEU A 185 7.15 1.94 10.60
N PHE A 186 5.85 1.75 10.62
CA PHE A 186 4.85 2.72 10.21
C PHE A 186 3.89 2.99 11.35
N LEU A 187 3.55 4.26 11.59
CA LEU A 187 2.46 4.59 12.52
C LEU A 187 1.14 4.07 11.96
N SER A 188 0.30 3.58 12.86
CA SER A 188 -1.01 3.04 12.52
C SER A 188 -2.02 3.39 13.61
N MET A 189 -3.29 3.49 13.23
CA MET A 189 -4.39 3.59 14.17
C MET A 189 -5.37 2.46 13.88
N LEU A 190 -5.78 1.77 14.93
CA LEU A 190 -6.83 0.75 14.86
C LEU A 190 -8.15 1.37 15.29
N ARG A 191 -9.14 1.38 14.40
CA ARG A 191 -10.51 1.77 14.73
C ARG A 191 -11.24 0.58 15.34
N LEU A 192 -11.78 0.73 16.54
CA LEU A 192 -12.37 -0.38 17.30
C LEU A 192 -13.77 -0.79 16.82
N VAL A 193 -14.49 0.10 16.15
CA VAL A 193 -15.89 -0.13 15.74
C VAL A 193 -16.01 -1.21 14.67
N CYS A 194 -15.15 -1.16 13.64
CA CYS A 194 -15.14 -2.17 12.57
C CYS A 194 -13.89 -3.06 12.61
N SER A 195 -12.99 -2.88 13.59
CA SER A 195 -11.66 -3.52 13.63
C SER A 195 -10.86 -3.31 12.33
N ASN A 196 -11.16 -2.23 11.60
CA ASN A 196 -10.40 -1.79 10.44
C ASN A 196 -9.30 -0.81 10.89
N GLY A 197 -8.16 -0.89 10.24
CA GLY A 197 -6.97 -0.11 10.58
C GLY A 197 -6.55 0.77 9.43
N MET A 198 -6.03 1.96 9.75
CA MET A 198 -5.23 2.73 8.82
C MET A 198 -3.76 2.54 9.17
N ILE A 199 -2.94 2.23 8.17
CA ILE A 199 -1.49 2.25 8.27
C ILE A 199 -1.02 3.45 7.47
N GLY A 200 -0.32 4.38 8.13
CA GLY A 200 0.21 5.57 7.48
C GLY A 200 1.40 5.23 6.58
N HIS A 201 1.17 4.62 5.40
CA HIS A 201 2.21 4.33 4.40
C HIS A 201 2.69 5.60 3.66
N ALA A 202 2.96 6.67 4.41
CA ALA A 202 3.64 7.87 3.95
C ALA A 202 5.02 7.96 4.60
N LYS A 203 5.94 8.68 3.94
CA LYS A 203 7.29 8.92 4.48
C LYS A 203 7.24 9.65 5.82
N ALA A 204 6.25 10.52 6.02
CA ALA A 204 6.06 11.28 7.26
C ALA A 204 5.82 10.39 8.49
N PHE A 205 5.26 9.19 8.31
CA PHE A 205 4.92 8.27 9.40
C PHE A 205 5.78 7.01 9.42
N ARG A 206 6.91 7.03 8.71
CA ARG A 206 7.81 5.88 8.56
C ARG A 206 9.12 6.10 9.32
N SER A 207 9.54 5.07 10.03
CA SER A 207 10.89 4.95 10.58
C SER A 207 11.60 3.74 9.96
N ASP A 208 12.79 3.96 9.42
CA ASP A 208 13.63 2.87 8.92
C ASP A 208 14.37 2.21 10.08
N VAL A 209 14.36 0.88 10.13
CA VAL A 209 15.12 0.12 11.12
C VAL A 209 16.54 -0.07 10.59
N PRO A 210 17.57 0.53 11.23
CA PRO A 210 18.95 0.32 10.83
C PRO A 210 19.35 -1.13 11.12
N VAL A 211 19.61 -1.89 10.07
CA VAL A 211 20.02 -3.29 10.17
C VAL A 211 21.53 -3.42 10.02
N GLY A 212 22.18 -3.88 11.09
CA GLY A 212 23.59 -4.22 11.11
C GLY A 212 23.84 -5.70 10.80
N LYS A 213 24.94 -6.26 11.32
CA LYS A 213 25.28 -7.68 11.16
C LYS A 213 24.25 -8.62 11.81
N ASN A 214 23.62 -8.19 12.91
CA ASN A 214 22.62 -8.98 13.63
C ASN A 214 21.23 -8.35 13.45
N MET A 215 20.54 -8.75 12.38
CA MET A 215 19.25 -8.17 12.02
C MET A 215 18.13 -8.54 12.99
N GLU A 216 18.13 -9.75 13.55
CA GLU A 216 17.15 -10.18 14.54
C GLU A 216 17.15 -9.27 15.76
N HIS A 217 18.33 -9.06 16.36
CA HIS A 217 18.48 -8.17 17.51
C HIS A 217 18.06 -6.72 17.19
N CYS A 218 18.40 -6.22 15.98
CA CYS A 218 17.96 -4.89 15.54
C CYS A 218 16.42 -4.79 15.46
N ILE A 219 15.75 -5.82 14.94
CA ILE A 219 14.29 -5.86 14.81
C ILE A 219 13.62 -5.96 16.18
N VAL A 220 14.07 -6.87 17.06
CA VAL A 220 13.52 -7.02 18.43
C VAL A 220 13.64 -5.70 19.18
N ARG A 221 14.84 -5.10 19.19
CA ARG A 221 15.05 -3.80 19.83
C ARG A 221 14.14 -2.73 19.25
N ALA A 222 13.92 -2.72 17.93
CA ALA A 222 13.04 -1.77 17.29
C ALA A 222 11.58 -1.95 17.77
N ILE A 223 11.07 -3.18 17.83
CA ILE A 223 9.73 -3.48 18.35
C ILE A 223 9.60 -3.03 19.82
N GLU A 224 10.53 -3.43 20.68
CA GLU A 224 10.47 -3.15 22.12
C GLU A 224 10.62 -1.66 22.46
N SER A 225 11.33 -0.90 21.62
CA SER A 225 11.62 0.51 21.88
C SER A 225 10.74 1.49 21.11
N PHE A 226 9.95 1.03 20.14
CA PHE A 226 9.19 1.93 19.29
C PHE A 226 8.08 2.64 20.06
N ASP A 227 8.22 3.96 20.14
CA ASP A 227 7.21 4.89 20.60
C ASP A 227 7.40 6.21 19.85
N ASN A 228 6.31 6.82 19.39
CA ASN A 228 6.33 8.04 18.59
C ASN A 228 5.13 8.91 18.94
N GLY A 229 5.14 9.43 20.17
CA GLY A 229 4.05 10.25 20.70
C GLY A 229 3.70 11.46 19.82
N ASP A 230 4.71 12.16 19.32
CA ASP A 230 4.52 13.34 18.45
C ASP A 230 3.88 12.94 17.11
N GLY A 231 4.31 11.82 16.54
CA GLY A 231 3.73 11.26 15.32
C GLY A 231 2.26 10.85 15.49
N TYR A 232 1.90 10.22 16.61
CA TYR A 232 0.49 9.91 16.91
C TYR A 232 -0.34 11.16 17.18
N ALA A 233 0.22 12.16 17.87
CA ALA A 233 -0.46 13.44 18.08
C ALA A 233 -0.74 14.15 16.75
N ALA A 234 0.24 14.19 15.85
CA ALA A 234 0.06 14.73 14.50
C ALA A 234 -1.01 13.93 13.73
N LEU A 235 -0.93 12.60 13.74
CA LEU A 235 -1.91 11.75 13.04
C LEU A 235 -3.34 11.96 13.54
N ARG A 236 -3.50 12.07 14.86
CA ARG A 236 -4.77 12.38 15.51
C ARG A 236 -5.31 13.74 15.08
N GLN A 237 -4.46 14.78 15.10
CA GLN A 237 -4.86 16.12 14.67
C GLN A 237 -5.36 16.10 13.22
N ARG A 238 -4.69 15.37 12.32
CA ARG A 238 -5.15 15.24 10.93
C ARG A 238 -6.52 14.56 10.83
N PHE A 239 -6.79 13.55 11.63
CA PHE A 239 -8.12 12.92 11.67
C PHE A 239 -9.19 13.85 12.27
N GLU A 240 -8.86 14.60 13.31
CA GLU A 240 -9.75 15.61 13.89
C GLU A 240 -10.09 16.69 12.84
N SER A 241 -9.09 17.23 12.12
CA SER A 241 -9.29 18.15 10.98
C SER A 241 -10.16 17.53 9.87
N SER A 242 -10.04 16.24 9.60
CA SER A 242 -10.80 15.59 8.51
C SER A 242 -12.31 15.59 8.76
N GLN A 243 -12.73 15.70 10.01
CA GLN A 243 -14.15 15.80 10.38
C GLN A 243 -14.74 17.17 10.08
N THR A 244 -13.93 18.22 10.08
CA THR A 244 -14.36 19.61 9.82
C THR A 244 -13.90 20.09 8.44
N SER A 245 -13.59 19.17 7.54
CA SER A 245 -13.12 19.46 6.18
C SER A 245 -13.98 18.74 5.15
N TRP A 246 -14.53 19.49 4.19
CA TRP A 246 -15.15 18.88 3.01
C TRP A 246 -14.08 18.17 2.18
N ALA A 247 -14.39 17.00 1.62
CA ALA A 247 -13.52 16.41 0.62
C ALA A 247 -13.68 17.18 -0.69
N SER A 248 -12.58 17.53 -1.32
CA SER A 248 -12.61 18.22 -2.62
C SER A 248 -12.96 17.26 -3.75
N VAL A 249 -13.42 17.81 -4.88
CA VAL A 249 -13.57 17.06 -6.14
C VAL A 249 -12.23 16.42 -6.53
N HIS A 250 -11.10 17.09 -6.28
CA HIS A 250 -9.77 16.55 -6.57
C HIS A 250 -9.47 15.29 -5.75
N GLU A 251 -9.67 15.33 -4.44
CA GLU A 251 -9.45 14.19 -3.52
C GLU A 251 -10.37 13.01 -3.87
N CYS A 252 -11.65 13.30 -4.15
CA CYS A 252 -12.62 12.28 -4.55
C CYS A 252 -12.24 11.60 -5.87
N LEU A 253 -11.83 12.37 -6.89
CA LEU A 253 -11.41 11.81 -8.19
C LEU A 253 -10.16 10.96 -8.04
N ARG A 254 -9.18 11.39 -7.24
CA ARG A 254 -7.96 10.61 -6.96
C ARG A 254 -8.27 9.25 -6.33
N LEU A 255 -9.22 9.20 -5.40
CA LEU A 255 -9.67 7.92 -4.84
C LEU A 255 -10.43 7.07 -5.89
N ASN A 256 -11.31 7.68 -6.69
CA ASN A 256 -12.02 6.98 -7.76
C ASN A 256 -11.06 6.35 -8.78
N GLU A 257 -10.06 7.11 -9.25
CA GLU A 257 -9.02 6.63 -10.18
C GLU A 257 -8.25 5.43 -9.61
N LEU A 258 -7.91 5.49 -8.32
CA LEU A 258 -7.27 4.40 -7.62
C LEU A 258 -8.16 3.15 -7.59
N LEU A 259 -9.41 3.28 -7.16
CA LEU A 259 -10.38 2.18 -7.10
C LEU A 259 -10.64 1.57 -8.49
N GLU A 260 -10.72 2.40 -9.53
CA GLU A 260 -10.85 1.94 -10.92
C GLU A 260 -9.61 1.17 -11.38
N SER A 261 -8.41 1.63 -11.03
CA SER A 261 -7.19 0.88 -11.32
C SER A 261 -7.18 -0.45 -10.60
N LEU A 262 -7.57 -0.49 -9.32
CA LEU A 262 -7.63 -1.73 -8.53
C LEU A 262 -8.63 -2.72 -9.09
N ARG A 263 -9.79 -2.23 -9.56
CA ARG A 263 -10.77 -3.06 -10.27
C ARG A 263 -10.18 -3.66 -11.55
N ARG A 264 -9.52 -2.85 -12.39
CA ARG A 264 -8.86 -3.34 -13.62
C ARG A 264 -7.81 -4.41 -13.32
N ASP A 265 -7.08 -4.23 -12.21
CA ASP A 265 -6.03 -5.15 -11.76
C ASP A 265 -6.57 -6.34 -10.95
N LYS A 266 -7.91 -6.49 -10.85
CA LYS A 266 -8.62 -7.52 -10.07
C LYS A 266 -8.13 -7.60 -8.61
N GLN A 267 -7.89 -6.44 -8.00
CA GLN A 267 -7.44 -6.32 -6.61
C GLN A 267 -8.58 -6.06 -5.61
N LEU A 268 -9.81 -5.86 -6.09
CA LEU A 268 -11.00 -5.73 -5.26
C LEU A 268 -11.73 -7.08 -5.19
N THR A 269 -12.22 -7.45 -4.01
CA THR A 269 -12.92 -8.72 -3.78
C THR A 269 -14.44 -8.61 -3.94
N GLN A 270 -14.96 -7.38 -4.04
CA GLN A 270 -16.39 -7.11 -4.14
C GLN A 270 -16.68 -6.12 -5.27
N ASP A 271 -17.76 -6.41 -6.02
CA ASP A 271 -18.29 -5.53 -7.05
C ASP A 271 -19.13 -4.38 -6.46
N GLY A 272 -19.32 -3.31 -7.24
CA GLY A 272 -20.17 -2.18 -6.87
C GLY A 272 -19.56 -1.18 -5.89
N LEU A 273 -18.34 -1.42 -5.36
CA LEU A 273 -17.63 -0.49 -4.48
C LEU A 273 -17.45 0.90 -5.10
N ILE A 274 -17.14 0.97 -6.40
CA ILE A 274 -16.98 2.27 -7.07
C ILE A 274 -18.32 3.03 -7.11
N GLY A 275 -19.43 2.32 -7.33
CA GLY A 275 -20.77 2.92 -7.29
C GLY A 275 -21.11 3.48 -5.92
N ARG A 276 -20.87 2.71 -4.85
CA ARG A 276 -21.08 3.15 -3.46
C ARG A 276 -20.23 4.38 -3.12
N PHE A 277 -18.98 4.41 -3.57
CA PHE A 277 -18.11 5.57 -3.40
C PHE A 277 -18.65 6.82 -4.10
N ARG A 278 -19.13 6.69 -5.35
CA ARG A 278 -19.72 7.82 -6.09
C ARG A 278 -21.00 8.34 -5.42
N SER A 279 -21.82 7.45 -4.87
CA SER A 279 -23.00 7.84 -4.08
C SER A 279 -22.60 8.59 -2.81
N LEU A 280 -21.56 8.14 -2.10
CA LEU A 280 -21.01 8.82 -0.92
C LEU A 280 -20.51 10.23 -1.27
N ALA A 281 -19.77 10.39 -2.38
CA ALA A 281 -19.27 11.68 -2.84
C ALA A 281 -20.37 12.62 -3.40
N GLY A 282 -21.57 12.09 -3.67
CA GLY A 282 -22.73 12.86 -4.11
C GLY A 282 -22.84 13.08 -5.62
N ASP A 283 -22.40 12.13 -6.45
CA ASP A 283 -22.31 12.21 -7.92
C ASP A 283 -21.85 13.59 -8.44
N LEU A 284 -20.53 13.77 -8.42
CA LEU A 284 -19.89 15.06 -8.66
C LEU A 284 -20.21 15.65 -10.05
N ASN A 285 -20.48 14.82 -11.06
CA ASN A 285 -20.82 15.29 -12.41
C ASN A 285 -22.20 15.98 -12.39
N GLU A 286 -23.17 15.34 -11.74
CA GLU A 286 -24.50 15.89 -11.55
C GLU A 286 -24.46 17.13 -10.66
N LEU A 287 -23.71 17.07 -9.56
CA LEU A 287 -23.56 18.16 -8.59
C LEU A 287 -23.11 19.48 -9.23
N TYR A 288 -22.20 19.39 -10.20
CA TYR A 288 -21.63 20.56 -10.88
C TYR A 288 -22.18 20.79 -12.31
N GLY A 289 -23.11 19.95 -12.78
CA GLY A 289 -23.66 20.04 -14.13
C GLY A 289 -22.61 19.86 -15.24
N LEU A 290 -21.57 19.06 -14.97
CA LEU A 290 -20.46 18.83 -15.89
C LEU A 290 -20.45 17.40 -16.40
N ALA A 291 -20.44 17.22 -17.71
CA ALA A 291 -20.31 15.90 -18.33
C ALA A 291 -18.94 15.25 -18.08
N ASN A 292 -17.89 16.08 -17.92
CA ASN A 292 -16.54 15.61 -17.64
C ASN A 292 -15.81 16.57 -16.69
N LEU A 293 -15.66 16.14 -15.43
CA LEU A 293 -14.85 16.87 -14.45
C LEU A 293 -13.37 16.91 -14.82
N ASP A 294 -12.89 16.02 -15.70
CA ASP A 294 -11.50 16.05 -16.18
C ASP A 294 -11.17 17.27 -17.05
N ALA A 295 -12.19 17.98 -17.54
CA ALA A 295 -11.98 19.24 -18.25
C ALA A 295 -11.57 20.38 -17.30
N LEU A 296 -11.85 20.26 -16.00
CA LEU A 296 -11.46 21.28 -15.01
C LEU A 296 -9.97 21.19 -14.70
N SER A 297 -9.32 22.33 -14.46
CA SER A 297 -7.94 22.34 -13.96
C SER A 297 -7.85 21.78 -12.54
N ASP A 298 -6.71 21.20 -12.18
CA ASP A 298 -6.48 20.70 -10.81
C ASP A 298 -6.75 21.77 -9.76
N LYS A 299 -6.30 23.01 -10.00
CA LYS A 299 -6.57 24.15 -9.11
C LYS A 299 -8.06 24.36 -8.87
N ARG A 300 -8.88 24.21 -9.91
CA ARG A 300 -10.34 24.35 -9.79
C ARG A 300 -10.94 23.17 -9.03
N ARG A 301 -10.49 21.94 -9.30
CA ARG A 301 -11.01 20.73 -8.61
C ARG A 301 -10.71 20.73 -7.11
N ARG A 302 -9.59 21.32 -6.68
CA ARG A 302 -9.23 21.42 -5.26
C ARG A 302 -10.14 22.34 -4.46
N ILE A 303 -10.68 23.39 -5.07
CA ILE A 303 -11.56 24.35 -4.37
C ILE A 303 -13.05 24.00 -4.44
N LEU A 304 -13.43 22.92 -5.13
CA LEU A 304 -14.82 22.50 -5.28
C LEU A 304 -15.12 21.40 -4.26
N PRO A 305 -16.08 21.59 -3.33
CA PRO A 305 -16.44 20.56 -2.35
C PRO A 305 -17.25 19.40 -2.96
N SER A 306 -17.17 18.23 -2.35
CA SER A 306 -18.11 17.12 -2.57
C SER A 306 -19.20 17.11 -1.50
N LYS A 307 -20.14 16.16 -1.55
CA LYS A 307 -21.09 15.92 -0.44
C LYS A 307 -20.48 15.12 0.72
N ALA A 308 -19.23 14.67 0.59
CA ALA A 308 -18.53 13.89 1.60
C ALA A 308 -17.51 14.75 2.35
N ARG A 309 -17.29 14.44 3.62
CA ARG A 309 -16.13 14.95 4.38
C ARG A 309 -14.89 14.14 4.03
N VAL A 310 -13.71 14.70 4.29
CA VAL A 310 -12.45 13.95 4.18
C VAL A 310 -12.49 12.71 5.08
N TYR A 311 -13.11 12.81 6.25
CA TYR A 311 -13.31 11.67 7.16
C TYR A 311 -14.07 10.50 6.50
N ASP A 312 -15.08 10.79 5.65
CA ASP A 312 -15.84 9.77 4.95
C ASP A 312 -14.99 9.04 3.91
N LEU A 313 -14.10 9.76 3.22
CA LEU A 313 -13.13 9.18 2.30
C LEU A 313 -12.14 8.26 3.04
N ILE A 314 -11.63 8.70 4.19
CA ILE A 314 -10.72 7.90 5.02
C ILE A 314 -11.41 6.62 5.50
N ASN A 315 -12.64 6.73 5.99
CA ASN A 315 -13.44 5.60 6.44
C ASN A 315 -13.72 4.61 5.31
N TYR A 316 -14.15 5.12 4.16
CA TYR A 316 -14.45 4.28 3.00
C TYR A 316 -13.21 3.55 2.49
N ALA A 317 -12.09 4.26 2.34
CA ALA A 317 -10.85 3.68 1.86
C ALA A 317 -10.27 2.65 2.85
N SER A 318 -10.29 2.92 4.16
CA SER A 318 -9.79 1.98 5.17
C SER A 318 -10.65 0.71 5.26
N GLU A 319 -11.97 0.83 5.09
CA GLU A 319 -12.89 -0.29 4.97
C GLU A 319 -12.57 -1.16 3.74
N VAL A 320 -12.43 -0.53 2.56
CA VAL A 320 -12.11 -1.24 1.32
C VAL A 320 -10.74 -1.91 1.41
N ALA A 321 -9.75 -1.25 2.01
CA ALA A 321 -8.41 -1.81 2.19
C ALA A 321 -8.42 -3.04 3.12
N THR A 322 -9.24 -3.01 4.17
CA THR A 322 -9.26 -4.07 5.20
C THR A 322 -10.10 -5.27 4.77
N HIS A 323 -11.28 -5.04 4.20
CA HIS A 323 -12.27 -6.11 3.98
C HIS A 323 -12.52 -6.44 2.51
N HIS A 324 -12.25 -5.50 1.61
CA HIS A 324 -12.69 -5.62 0.21
C HIS A 324 -11.55 -5.59 -0.81
N SER A 325 -10.31 -5.82 -0.36
CA SER A 325 -9.12 -5.80 -1.21
C SER A 325 -8.22 -7.00 -0.99
N HIS A 326 -7.59 -7.47 -2.05
CA HIS A 326 -6.40 -8.31 -1.96
C HIS A 326 -5.21 -7.49 -1.47
N ALA A 327 -4.16 -8.17 -0.99
CA ALA A 327 -3.03 -7.53 -0.31
C ALA A 327 -2.34 -6.41 -1.12
N ASP A 328 -2.15 -6.55 -2.44
CA ASP A 328 -1.58 -5.47 -3.27
C ASP A 328 -2.53 -4.27 -3.35
N GLY A 329 -3.83 -4.52 -3.47
CA GLY A 329 -4.85 -3.46 -3.44
C GLY A 329 -4.91 -2.74 -2.11
N ALA A 330 -4.92 -3.48 -1.01
CA ALA A 330 -4.89 -2.94 0.35
C ALA A 330 -3.67 -2.02 0.55
N ASN A 331 -2.48 -2.47 0.16
CA ASN A 331 -1.24 -1.69 0.27
C ASN A 331 -1.31 -0.38 -0.54
N ARG A 332 -1.89 -0.42 -1.75
CA ARG A 332 -2.05 0.78 -2.59
C ARG A 332 -3.05 1.77 -1.99
N ILE A 333 -4.14 1.29 -1.39
CA ILE A 333 -5.11 2.15 -0.70
C ILE A 333 -4.50 2.75 0.57
N GLN A 334 -3.79 1.96 1.36
CA GLN A 334 -3.13 2.47 2.56
C GLN A 334 -2.00 3.47 2.23
N ALA A 335 -1.30 3.30 1.11
CA ALA A 335 -0.37 4.32 0.60
C ALA A 335 -1.08 5.63 0.23
N TRP A 336 -2.24 5.54 -0.42
CA TRP A 336 -3.05 6.73 -0.73
C TRP A 336 -3.58 7.41 0.55
N LEU A 337 -4.07 6.63 1.53
CA LEU A 337 -4.48 7.14 2.84
C LEU A 337 -3.33 7.84 3.56
N GLY A 338 -2.16 7.21 3.60
CA GLY A 338 -0.95 7.80 4.17
C GLY A 338 -0.63 9.15 3.53
N SER A 339 -0.66 9.25 2.20
CA SER A 339 -0.45 10.51 1.49
C SER A 339 -1.50 11.56 1.85
N LEU A 340 -2.79 11.22 1.78
CA LEU A 340 -3.90 12.12 2.09
C LEU A 340 -3.76 12.71 3.51
N VAL A 341 -3.51 11.85 4.50
CA VAL A 341 -3.45 12.27 5.90
C VAL A 341 -2.16 13.04 6.21
N SER A 342 -1.07 12.79 5.49
CA SER A 342 0.21 13.48 5.70
C SER A 342 0.27 14.89 5.15
N GLU A 343 -0.65 15.27 4.26
CA GLU A 343 -0.71 16.57 3.59
C GLU A 343 -1.90 17.38 4.15
N GLU A 344 -1.88 18.71 3.94
CA GLU A 344 -3.05 19.57 4.19
C GLU A 344 -4.22 19.17 3.28
N TYR A 345 -5.45 19.19 3.80
CA TYR A 345 -6.63 18.87 2.99
C TYR A 345 -6.98 20.06 2.12
N ASP A 346 -7.45 19.81 0.89
CA ASP A 346 -7.69 20.89 -0.07
C ASP A 346 -8.69 21.95 0.45
N LEU A 347 -9.66 21.52 1.26
CA LEU A 347 -10.70 22.35 1.87
C LEU A 347 -10.67 22.24 3.41
N GLU A 348 -9.48 22.26 4.00
CA GLU A 348 -9.29 22.08 5.43
C GLU A 348 -10.07 23.11 6.28
N GLY A 349 -10.84 22.63 7.26
CA GLY A 349 -11.60 23.47 8.19
C GLY A 349 -12.83 24.17 7.60
N THR A 350 -13.21 23.85 6.36
CA THR A 350 -14.34 24.51 5.66
C THR A 350 -15.72 23.91 5.95
N ALA A 351 -15.78 22.73 6.59
CA ALA A 351 -17.05 22.11 6.98
C ALA A 351 -17.41 22.51 8.41
N ASN A 352 -18.51 23.24 8.58
CA ASN A 352 -19.02 23.60 9.89
C ASN A 352 -19.38 22.35 10.70
N SER A 353 -19.17 22.40 12.02
CA SER A 353 -19.55 21.34 12.97
C SER A 353 -21.07 21.08 13.02
N GLY A 354 -21.88 21.95 12.42
CA GLY A 354 -23.30 21.77 12.20
C GLY A 354 -23.78 22.65 11.03
N GLY A 355 -24.42 22.03 10.04
CA GLY A 355 -25.00 22.68 8.87
C GLY A 355 -24.89 21.78 7.64
N ASP A 356 -26.03 21.31 7.15
CA ASP A 356 -26.11 20.59 5.87
C ASP A 356 -25.65 21.50 4.72
N PHE A 357 -24.94 20.87 3.78
CA PHE A 357 -24.33 21.45 2.59
C PHE A 357 -25.32 22.22 1.69
N ASP A 358 -26.63 21.99 1.83
CA ASP A 358 -27.68 22.63 1.03
C ASP A 358 -27.59 24.17 1.08
N ALA A 359 -27.08 24.76 2.16
CA ALA A 359 -26.91 26.21 2.27
C ALA A 359 -25.88 26.82 1.29
N PHE A 360 -25.00 26.01 0.68
CA PHE A 360 -24.00 26.49 -0.28
C PHE A 360 -24.55 26.56 -1.72
N PHE A 361 -25.67 25.89 -2.00
CA PHE A 361 -26.23 25.70 -3.34
C PHE A 361 -27.68 26.18 -3.50
N VAL A 362 -28.39 26.48 -2.40
CA VAL A 362 -29.68 27.16 -2.48
C VAL A 362 -29.42 28.63 -2.79
N PRO A 363 -29.94 29.18 -3.91
CA PRO A 363 -29.95 30.62 -4.09
C PRO A 363 -30.76 31.21 -2.94
N SER A 364 -30.17 32.13 -2.18
CA SER A 364 -30.98 33.02 -1.33
C SER A 364 -32.07 33.63 -2.21
N ASP A 365 -33.32 33.62 -1.74
CA ASP A 365 -34.52 34.12 -2.46
C ASP A 365 -34.40 35.56 -3.00
N ASP A 366 -33.30 36.26 -2.71
CA ASP A 366 -33.00 37.61 -3.19
C ASP A 366 -32.31 37.69 -4.57
N GLY A 367 -32.10 36.58 -5.28
CA GLY A 367 -31.72 36.59 -6.70
C GLY A 367 -30.38 37.27 -7.04
N LEU A 368 -29.52 37.53 -6.05
CA LEU A 368 -28.18 38.09 -6.25
C LEU A 368 -27.13 36.99 -6.11
N PRO A 369 -26.18 36.85 -7.06
CA PRO A 369 -25.07 35.92 -6.90
C PRO A 369 -24.23 36.33 -5.69
N ALA A 370 -23.87 35.36 -4.85
CA ALA A 370 -22.97 35.57 -3.72
C ALA A 370 -21.61 36.05 -4.24
N GLN A 371 -21.35 37.34 -4.09
CA GLN A 371 -20.02 37.90 -4.32
C GLN A 371 -19.11 37.36 -3.22
N SER A 372 -17.98 36.77 -3.63
CA SER A 372 -16.86 36.40 -2.77
C SER A 372 -16.45 37.63 -1.95
N ARG A 373 -16.84 37.67 -0.68
CA ARG A 373 -16.34 38.66 0.26
C ARG A 373 -15.00 38.16 0.79
N ASN A 374 -13.98 38.99 0.58
CA ASN A 374 -12.58 38.79 0.95
C ASN A 374 -12.37 38.39 2.41
#